data_AF-A0A2V4AHV6-F1
#
_entry.id   AF-A0A2V4AHV6-F1
#
_cell.length_a   1.000
_cell.length_b   1.000
_cell.length_c   1.000
_cell.angle_alpha   90.00
_cell.angle_beta   90.00
_cell.angle_gamma   90.00
#
_symmetry.space_group_name_H-M   'P 1'
#
loop_
_entity.id
_entity.type
_entity.pdbx_description
1 polymer ?
#
loop_
_entity_poly.entity_id
_entity_poly.type
_entity_poly.pdbx_seq_one_letter_code
_entity_poly.pdbx_strand_id
1 'polypeptide(L)'
;MPVSAPDFEWLFAPGTHHTLSRGDVATVRLRQDASLWLPSGRVVAGEPAMFLSMSGSEDRFVQQVPPGRYPVVLVLAVFGEPDEQDAQEWVAAARLMIRDEPAASWEMATCAGQDAAELGDDEYFGYPVVGGAGGFVDAANIAALRENDDYSNQLLSNLDIHILGETDRTAPATLADDGDRPLAVAFPSGSGDGHYPTWVGRTADGEVACFLTDFCILTGDGDSENDEPPSGNGPISVPEDSTTPPRPPYAARPQPLSPVQRSPVRPPTGIASPATPNIRARRSPSSDET
;
A
#
# COMPACT_ATOMS: atom_id res chain seq x y z
N MET A 1 17.19 5.36 -21.76
CA MET A 1 17.29 6.39 -20.71
C MET A 1 16.51 5.89 -19.52
N PRO A 2 16.98 6.02 -18.27
CA PRO A 2 16.22 5.55 -17.10
C PRO A 2 14.80 6.14 -17.10
N VAL A 3 13.83 5.39 -16.57
CA VAL A 3 12.42 5.82 -16.43
C VAL A 3 12.40 7.24 -15.87
N SER A 4 11.92 8.19 -16.68
CA SER A 4 11.72 9.56 -16.19
C SER A 4 10.51 9.54 -15.27
N ALA A 5 10.68 10.05 -14.05
CA ALA A 5 9.58 10.17 -13.11
C ALA A 5 8.43 10.99 -13.73
N PRO A 6 7.17 10.54 -13.60
CA PRO A 6 6.02 11.39 -13.87
C PRO A 6 6.07 12.68 -13.05
N ASP A 7 5.47 13.75 -13.56
CA ASP A 7 5.23 14.95 -12.75
C ASP A 7 4.10 14.66 -11.75
N PHE A 8 4.46 14.08 -10.61
CA PHE A 8 3.50 13.72 -9.58
C PHE A 8 2.82 14.93 -8.91
N GLU A 9 3.38 16.14 -9.00
CA GLU A 9 2.71 17.33 -8.47
C GLU A 9 1.48 17.67 -9.32
N TRP A 10 1.60 17.59 -10.65
CA TRP A 10 0.45 17.75 -11.53
C TRP A 10 -0.48 16.53 -11.47
N LEU A 11 0.10 15.32 -11.55
CA LEU A 11 -0.69 14.08 -11.63
C LEU A 11 -1.56 13.85 -10.39
N PHE A 12 -1.10 14.25 -9.20
CA PHE A 12 -1.81 13.99 -7.95
C PHE A 12 -2.43 15.25 -7.33
N ALA A 13 -2.57 16.32 -8.10
CA ALA A 13 -3.26 17.51 -7.64
C ALA A 13 -4.77 17.21 -7.38
N PRO A 14 -5.34 17.63 -6.24
CA PRO A 14 -6.76 17.40 -5.94
C PRO A 14 -7.68 17.93 -7.04
N GLY A 15 -8.66 17.13 -7.45
CA GLY A 15 -9.65 17.47 -8.45
C GLY A 15 -9.17 17.40 -9.91
N THR A 16 -7.92 16.98 -10.16
CA THR A 16 -7.51 16.68 -11.54
C THR A 16 -8.19 15.42 -12.04
N HIS A 17 -8.55 15.41 -13.32
CA HIS A 17 -9.15 14.26 -13.99
C HIS A 17 -8.13 13.60 -14.91
N HIS A 18 -8.02 12.28 -14.85
CA HIS A 18 -7.15 11.47 -15.71
C HIS A 18 -7.98 10.46 -16.48
N THR A 19 -7.82 10.44 -17.80
CA THR A 19 -8.41 9.41 -18.65
C THR A 19 -7.44 8.25 -18.76
N LEU A 20 -7.86 7.07 -18.29
CA LEU A 20 -7.06 5.84 -18.39
C LEU A 20 -7.19 5.21 -19.78
N SER A 21 -6.31 4.25 -20.08
CA SER A 21 -6.25 3.56 -21.39
C SER A 21 -7.58 2.91 -21.80
N ARG A 22 -8.39 2.46 -20.83
CA ARG A 22 -9.71 1.85 -21.06
C ARG A 22 -10.85 2.86 -21.27
N GLY A 23 -10.55 4.16 -21.18
CA GLY A 23 -11.53 5.26 -21.34
C GLY A 23 -12.20 5.71 -20.05
N ASP A 24 -11.95 5.02 -18.93
CA ASP A 24 -12.43 5.43 -17.60
C ASP A 24 -11.78 6.75 -17.18
N VAL A 25 -12.54 7.58 -16.48
CA VAL A 25 -12.06 8.86 -15.93
C VAL A 25 -11.93 8.73 -14.43
N ALA A 26 -10.72 8.94 -13.93
CA ALA A 26 -10.43 9.02 -12.50
C ALA A 26 -10.35 10.48 -12.06
N THR A 27 -11.01 10.82 -10.95
CA THR A 27 -10.85 12.10 -10.25
C THR A 27 -9.93 11.90 -9.05
N VAL A 28 -8.92 12.77 -8.91
CA VAL A 28 -7.98 12.71 -7.79
C VAL A 28 -8.59 13.31 -6.53
N ARG A 29 -8.58 12.56 -5.43
CA ARG A 29 -8.89 13.06 -4.08
C ARG A 29 -7.72 12.76 -3.14
N LEU A 30 -7.54 13.59 -2.11
CA LEU A 30 -6.53 13.35 -1.09
C LEU A 30 -7.18 12.94 0.23
N ARG A 31 -6.52 12.03 0.94
CA ARG A 31 -6.85 11.65 2.32
C ARG A 31 -5.62 11.85 3.20
N GLN A 32 -5.79 12.58 4.31
CA GLN A 32 -4.70 12.96 5.21
C GLN A 32 -5.12 12.77 6.68
N ASP A 33 -5.29 11.51 7.07
CA ASP A 33 -5.67 11.07 8.41
C ASP A 33 -4.56 10.25 9.11
N ALA A 34 -3.38 10.13 8.50
CA ALA A 34 -2.23 9.43 9.06
C ALA A 34 -0.98 10.31 9.17
N SER A 35 -0.07 9.90 10.04
CA SER A 35 1.26 10.51 10.20
C SER A 35 2.24 9.44 10.65
N LEU A 36 3.54 9.66 10.43
CA LEU A 36 4.61 8.75 10.80
C LEU A 36 5.66 9.47 11.65
N TRP A 37 6.12 8.82 12.71
CA TRP A 37 7.20 9.32 13.56
C TRP A 37 8.54 8.74 13.08
N LEU A 38 9.45 9.63 12.69
CA LEU A 38 10.77 9.35 12.17
C LEU A 38 11.85 9.76 13.18
N PRO A 39 12.15 8.95 14.22
CA PRO A 39 13.18 9.30 15.20
C PRO A 39 14.60 9.33 14.62
N SER A 40 14.89 8.55 13.57
CA SER A 40 16.20 8.57 12.92
C SER A 40 16.21 9.35 11.60
N GLY A 41 15.03 9.62 11.04
CA GLY A 41 14.89 10.27 9.74
C GLY A 41 15.25 9.34 8.58
N ARG A 42 15.31 8.02 8.81
CA ARG A 42 15.66 7.01 7.79
C ARG A 42 14.41 6.24 7.42
N VAL A 43 13.90 6.52 6.24
CA VAL A 43 12.65 5.95 5.75
C VAL A 43 12.90 4.58 5.12
N VAL A 44 11.97 3.67 5.39
CA VAL A 44 11.81 2.38 4.74
C VAL A 44 10.40 2.34 4.16
N ALA A 45 10.26 1.89 2.92
CA ALA A 45 8.98 1.51 2.33
C ALA A 45 8.96 0.00 2.06
N GLY A 46 7.80 -0.62 2.21
CA GLY A 46 7.66 -2.06 2.04
C GLY A 46 6.26 -2.56 2.36
N GLU A 47 6.04 -3.84 2.10
CA GLU A 47 4.91 -4.58 2.67
C GLU A 47 5.03 -4.58 4.22
N PRO A 48 4.00 -4.14 4.96
CA PRO A 48 4.08 -4.00 6.41
C PRO A 48 4.44 -5.29 7.16
N ALA A 49 3.98 -6.45 6.68
CA ALA A 49 4.35 -7.75 7.24
C ALA A 49 5.85 -8.04 7.10
N MET A 50 6.50 -7.52 6.05
CA MET A 50 7.93 -7.71 5.80
C MET A 50 8.79 -6.93 6.80
N PHE A 51 8.30 -5.82 7.37
CA PHE A 51 9.00 -5.05 8.40
C PHE A 51 9.42 -5.93 9.59
N LEU A 52 8.61 -6.95 9.93
CA LEU A 52 8.87 -7.87 11.04
C LEU A 52 10.03 -8.84 10.76
N SER A 53 10.40 -9.02 9.49
CA SER A 53 11.51 -9.89 9.07
C SER A 53 12.82 -9.12 8.85
N MET A 54 12.75 -7.79 8.82
CA MET A 54 13.90 -6.93 8.54
C MET A 54 14.85 -6.87 9.72
N SER A 55 16.14 -6.93 9.41
CA SER A 55 17.22 -6.92 10.41
C SER A 55 18.47 -6.16 9.99
N GLY A 56 18.51 -5.68 8.75
CA GLY A 56 19.64 -4.99 8.16
C GLY A 56 19.41 -3.49 7.95
N SER A 57 20.50 -2.77 7.75
CA SER A 57 20.46 -1.36 7.35
C SER A 57 20.39 -1.16 5.83
N GLU A 58 20.27 -2.23 5.05
CA GLU A 58 20.27 -2.21 3.59
C GLU A 58 18.91 -1.79 3.02
N ASP A 59 17.86 -1.98 3.81
CA ASP A 59 16.47 -1.88 3.36
C ASP A 59 15.89 -0.46 3.45
N ARG A 60 16.66 0.46 4.03
CA ARG A 60 16.34 1.89 4.09
C ARG A 60 16.79 2.61 2.84
N PHE A 61 16.07 3.67 2.51
CA PHE A 61 16.53 4.57 1.46
C PHE A 61 17.83 5.28 1.86
N VAL A 62 18.62 5.63 0.85
CA VAL A 62 19.88 6.39 1.03
C VAL A 62 19.62 7.82 1.48
N GLN A 63 18.48 8.40 1.08
CA GLN A 63 18.05 9.73 1.49
C GLN A 63 17.65 9.73 2.97
N GLN A 64 18.10 10.76 3.69
CA GLN A 64 17.78 10.98 5.09
C GLN A 64 17.08 12.33 5.25
N VAL A 65 16.15 12.40 6.21
CA VAL A 65 15.41 13.61 6.55
C VAL A 65 15.65 14.00 8.01
N PRO A 66 15.33 15.24 8.42
CA PRO A 66 15.35 15.59 9.83
C PRO A 66 14.45 14.66 10.66
N PRO A 67 14.82 14.31 11.90
CA PRO A 67 13.92 13.60 12.79
C PRO A 67 12.65 14.42 13.07
N GLY A 68 11.49 13.77 13.09
CA GLY A 68 10.23 14.47 13.26
C GLY A 68 8.99 13.59 13.16
N ARG A 69 7.82 14.22 13.17
CA ARG A 69 6.53 13.58 12.87
C ARG A 69 5.99 14.22 11.59
N TYR A 70 5.67 13.39 10.62
CA TYR A 70 5.39 13.81 9.25
C TYR A 70 4.04 13.28 8.77
N PRO A 71 3.22 14.08 8.07
CA PRO A 71 1.95 13.60 7.54
C PRO A 71 2.16 12.54 6.46
N VAL A 72 1.26 11.57 6.41
CA VAL A 72 1.11 10.63 5.30
C VAL A 72 -0.19 10.99 4.58
N VAL A 73 -0.07 11.28 3.29
CA VAL A 73 -1.18 11.63 2.41
C VAL A 73 -1.39 10.49 1.43
N LEU A 74 -2.59 9.93 1.39
CA LEU A 74 -3.00 8.99 0.35
C LEU A 74 -3.62 9.76 -0.80
N VAL A 75 -3.18 9.44 -2.01
CA VAL A 75 -3.78 9.89 -3.26
C VAL A 75 -4.79 8.84 -3.68
N LEU A 76 -6.06 9.23 -3.77
CA LEU A 76 -7.16 8.37 -4.17
C LEU A 76 -7.53 8.66 -5.63
N ALA A 77 -7.63 7.61 -6.44
CA ALA A 77 -8.29 7.65 -7.73
C ALA A 77 -9.76 7.26 -7.53
N VAL A 78 -10.66 8.19 -7.82
CA VAL A 78 -12.11 7.99 -7.73
C VAL A 78 -12.68 7.79 -9.13
N PHE A 79 -13.24 6.62 -9.39
CA PHE A 79 -13.90 6.27 -10.64
C PHE A 79 -15.41 6.38 -10.48
N GLY A 80 -16.04 7.09 -11.42
CA GLY A 80 -17.44 7.49 -11.32
C GLY A 80 -17.61 8.89 -10.69
N GLU A 81 -18.85 9.34 -10.54
CA GLU A 81 -19.12 10.62 -9.91
C GLU A 81 -18.90 10.53 -8.38
N PRO A 82 -18.21 11.50 -7.77
CA PRO A 82 -18.07 11.54 -6.31
C PRO A 82 -19.43 11.48 -5.62
N ASP A 83 -19.53 10.71 -4.53
CA ASP A 83 -20.74 10.50 -3.72
C ASP A 83 -21.84 9.63 -4.37
N GLU A 84 -21.62 9.05 -5.55
CA GLU A 84 -22.48 7.99 -6.09
C GLU A 84 -22.21 6.64 -5.41
N GLN A 85 -23.25 5.82 -5.27
CA GLN A 85 -23.19 4.56 -4.55
C GLN A 85 -22.29 3.50 -5.22
N ASP A 86 -22.05 3.66 -6.52
CA ASP A 86 -21.21 2.77 -7.33
C ASP A 86 -19.79 3.34 -7.55
N ALA A 87 -19.46 4.50 -6.97
CA ALA A 87 -18.14 5.10 -7.10
C ALA A 87 -17.07 4.19 -6.48
N GLN A 88 -16.03 3.88 -7.26
CA GLN A 88 -14.93 3.04 -6.81
C GLN A 88 -13.72 3.91 -6.49
N GLU A 89 -13.12 3.68 -5.32
CA GLU A 89 -11.97 4.47 -4.87
C GLU A 89 -10.79 3.56 -4.58
N TRP A 90 -9.67 3.84 -5.26
CA TRP A 90 -8.43 3.10 -5.08
C TRP A 90 -7.32 4.03 -4.61
N VAL A 91 -6.42 3.53 -3.76
CA VAL A 91 -5.21 4.27 -3.38
C VAL A 91 -4.23 4.22 -4.55
N ALA A 92 -4.10 5.33 -5.28
CA ALA A 92 -3.21 5.46 -6.41
C ALA A 92 -1.75 5.68 -6.01
N ALA A 93 -1.52 6.35 -4.88
CA ALA A 93 -0.20 6.57 -4.32
C ALA A 93 -0.27 6.87 -2.82
N ALA A 94 0.87 6.72 -2.13
CA ALA A 94 1.04 7.14 -0.75
C ALA A 94 2.26 8.06 -0.63
N ARG A 95 2.06 9.26 -0.08
CA ARG A 95 3.06 10.32 0.02
C ARG A 95 3.37 10.63 1.49
N LEU A 96 4.61 10.40 1.91
CA LEU A 96 5.16 10.85 3.19
C LEU A 96 5.72 12.27 3.02
N MET A 97 5.03 13.25 3.59
CA MET A 97 5.33 14.68 3.44
C MET A 97 6.42 15.11 4.43
N ILE A 98 7.58 15.51 3.94
CA ILE A 98 8.70 15.97 4.77
C ILE A 98 8.71 17.49 4.90
N ARG A 99 8.23 18.17 3.87
CA ARG A 99 8.17 19.62 3.74
C ARG A 99 6.85 20.04 3.09
N ASP A 100 6.42 21.27 3.36
CA ASP A 100 5.22 21.84 2.75
C ASP A 100 5.51 22.38 1.33
N GLU A 101 6.78 22.67 1.02
CA GLU A 101 7.20 23.07 -0.32
C GLU A 101 6.98 21.94 -1.35
N PRO A 102 6.45 22.26 -2.55
CA PRO A 102 6.23 21.25 -3.59
C PRO A 102 7.55 20.70 -4.14
N ALA A 103 7.49 19.49 -4.69
CA ALA A 103 8.60 18.91 -5.41
C ALA A 103 8.80 19.63 -6.76
N ALA A 104 10.02 20.07 -7.03
CA ALA A 104 10.45 20.64 -8.30
C ALA A 104 11.13 19.60 -9.22
N SER A 105 11.56 18.47 -8.65
CA SER A 105 12.16 17.36 -9.39
C SER A 105 11.96 16.05 -8.64
N TRP A 106 12.09 14.94 -9.35
CA TRP A 106 11.84 13.60 -8.83
C TRP A 106 12.99 12.66 -9.20
N GLU A 107 13.36 11.80 -8.25
CA GLU A 107 14.34 10.73 -8.45
C GLU A 107 13.83 9.44 -7.80
N MET A 108 14.34 8.29 -8.23
CA MET A 108 13.99 7.02 -7.59
C MET A 108 14.59 6.96 -6.19
N ALA A 109 13.80 6.52 -5.21
CA ALA A 109 14.31 6.19 -3.89
C ALA A 109 15.08 4.87 -3.97
N THR A 110 16.36 4.89 -3.63
CA THR A 110 17.23 3.71 -3.72
C THR A 110 17.75 3.31 -2.36
N CYS A 111 17.98 2.01 -2.20
CA CYS A 111 18.69 1.40 -1.07
C CYS A 111 20.21 1.40 -1.30
N ALA A 112 20.98 1.11 -0.26
CA ALA A 112 22.42 0.98 -0.38
C ALA A 112 22.78 -0.11 -1.42
N GLY A 113 23.67 0.24 -2.36
CA GLY A 113 24.10 -0.68 -3.43
C GLY A 113 23.20 -0.69 -4.68
N GLN A 114 22.10 0.06 -4.69
CA GLN A 114 21.28 0.25 -5.88
C GLN A 114 21.69 1.51 -6.64
N ASP A 115 21.84 1.39 -7.96
CA ASP A 115 22.11 2.51 -8.86
C ASP A 115 21.02 2.60 -9.93
N ALA A 116 20.23 3.67 -9.89
CA ALA A 116 19.15 3.91 -10.84
C ALA A 116 19.65 4.13 -12.27
N ALA A 117 20.93 4.48 -12.47
CA ALA A 117 21.53 4.62 -13.80
C ALA A 117 21.71 3.26 -14.52
N GLU A 118 21.66 2.15 -13.79
CA GLU A 118 21.75 0.80 -14.36
C GLU A 118 20.40 0.27 -14.87
N LEU A 119 19.30 0.99 -14.63
CA LEU A 119 17.95 0.62 -15.05
C LEU A 119 17.73 0.93 -16.54
N GLY A 120 17.08 0.00 -17.22
CA GLY A 120 16.50 0.24 -18.55
C GLY A 120 15.26 1.13 -18.48
N ASP A 121 14.74 1.47 -19.65
CA ASP A 121 13.71 2.49 -19.84
C ASP A 121 12.35 2.14 -19.21
N ASP A 122 12.10 0.85 -18.93
CA ASP A 122 10.89 0.34 -18.28
C ASP A 122 11.17 -0.30 -16.91
N GLU A 123 12.39 -0.15 -16.40
CA GLU A 123 12.82 -0.80 -15.17
C GLU A 123 12.85 0.16 -13.99
N TYR A 124 12.53 -0.39 -12.83
CA TYR A 124 12.55 0.36 -11.57
C TYR A 124 12.98 -0.54 -10.41
N PHE A 125 13.50 0.09 -9.36
CA PHE A 125 13.55 -0.52 -8.04
C PHE A 125 12.23 -0.26 -7.32
N GLY A 126 11.73 -1.29 -6.65
CA GLY A 126 10.52 -1.21 -5.84
C GLY A 126 10.51 -2.31 -4.80
N TYR A 127 9.49 -2.32 -3.97
CA TYR A 127 9.24 -3.38 -3.01
C TYR A 127 8.08 -4.27 -3.46
N PRO A 128 8.17 -5.59 -3.20
CA PRO A 128 7.07 -6.50 -3.51
C PRO A 128 5.95 -6.33 -2.49
N VAL A 129 4.72 -6.40 -2.98
CA VAL A 129 3.49 -6.49 -2.19
C VAL A 129 2.81 -7.80 -2.53
N VAL A 130 2.46 -8.55 -1.50
CA VAL A 130 1.83 -9.88 -1.55
C VAL A 130 0.64 -10.01 -0.58
N GLY A 131 0.47 -9.02 0.30
CA GLY A 131 -0.65 -8.91 1.22
C GLY A 131 -1.56 -7.73 0.87
N GLY A 132 -1.49 -7.21 -0.36
CA GLY A 132 -2.29 -6.06 -0.79
C GLY A 132 -2.03 -4.75 -0.03
N ALA A 133 -0.96 -4.64 0.77
CA ALA A 133 -0.65 -3.44 1.55
C ALA A 133 0.77 -2.91 1.30
N GLY A 134 0.86 -1.59 1.10
CA GLY A 134 2.12 -0.86 1.22
C GLY A 134 2.25 -0.22 2.60
N GLY A 135 3.45 0.22 2.96
CA GLY A 135 3.64 0.94 4.20
C GLY A 135 4.95 1.71 4.27
N PHE A 136 5.02 2.59 5.27
CA PHE A 136 6.22 3.34 5.65
C PHE A 136 6.56 3.12 7.12
N VAL A 137 7.85 3.04 7.42
CA VAL A 137 8.39 2.92 8.78
C VAL A 137 9.74 3.64 8.87
N ASP A 138 10.08 4.17 10.05
CA ASP A 138 11.46 4.60 10.33
C ASP A 138 12.33 3.39 10.68
N ALA A 139 13.55 3.34 10.15
CA ALA A 139 14.48 2.24 10.39
C ALA A 139 14.72 1.97 11.90
N ALA A 140 14.66 2.98 12.76
CA ALA A 140 14.83 2.81 14.20
C ALA A 140 13.61 2.19 14.91
N ASN A 141 12.43 2.18 14.28
CA ASN A 141 11.22 1.57 14.83
C ASN A 141 11.14 0.06 14.54
N ILE A 142 11.85 -0.44 13.52
CA ILE A 142 11.77 -1.85 13.07
C ILE A 142 12.08 -2.84 14.19
N ALA A 143 13.12 -2.58 14.98
CA ALA A 143 13.49 -3.46 16.10
C ALA A 143 12.34 -3.57 17.12
N ALA A 144 11.69 -2.45 17.45
CA ALA A 144 10.55 -2.45 18.36
C ALA A 144 9.34 -3.20 17.78
N LEU A 145 9.07 -3.05 16.47
CA LEU A 145 8.00 -3.80 15.80
C LEU A 145 8.23 -5.32 15.83
N ARG A 146 9.47 -5.74 15.63
CA ARG A 146 9.84 -7.16 15.59
C ARG A 146 9.92 -7.81 16.96
N GLU A 147 10.44 -7.09 17.95
CA GLU A 147 10.78 -7.65 19.27
C GLU A 147 9.65 -7.51 20.29
N ASN A 148 8.64 -6.68 19.99
CA ASN A 148 7.43 -6.55 20.80
C ASN A 148 6.26 -7.29 20.13
N ASP A 149 5.87 -8.43 20.70
CA ASP A 149 4.76 -9.26 20.21
C ASP A 149 3.42 -8.49 20.18
N ASP A 150 3.18 -7.56 21.10
CA ASP A 150 1.94 -6.77 21.09
C ASP A 150 1.90 -5.84 19.88
N TYR A 151 3.02 -5.20 19.55
CA TYR A 151 3.12 -4.32 18.37
C TYR A 151 3.04 -5.09 17.06
N SER A 152 3.71 -6.24 16.95
CA SER A 152 3.62 -7.07 15.74
C SER A 152 2.20 -7.59 15.53
N ASN A 153 1.55 -8.12 16.58
CA ASN A 153 0.17 -8.59 16.51
C ASN A 153 -0.82 -7.46 16.18
N GLN A 154 -0.63 -6.28 16.75
CA GLN A 154 -1.47 -5.12 16.46
C GLN A 154 -1.29 -4.63 15.02
N LEU A 155 -0.06 -4.60 14.49
CA LEU A 155 0.18 -4.27 13.09
C LEU A 155 -0.58 -5.23 12.17
N LEU A 156 -0.40 -6.53 12.35
CA LEU A 156 -1.05 -7.55 11.52
C LEU A 156 -2.58 -7.51 11.65
N SER A 157 -3.10 -7.34 12.87
CA SER A 157 -4.55 -7.22 13.09
C SER A 157 -5.12 -5.97 12.40
N ASN A 158 -4.40 -4.85 12.42
CA ASN A 158 -4.82 -3.63 11.74
C ASN A 158 -4.85 -3.83 10.22
N LEU A 159 -3.90 -4.57 9.64
CA LEU A 159 -3.93 -4.94 8.22
C LEU A 159 -5.18 -5.79 7.91
N ASP A 160 -5.42 -6.84 8.70
CA ASP A 160 -6.55 -7.75 8.49
C ASP A 160 -7.90 -7.03 8.59
N ILE A 161 -8.06 -6.12 9.54
CA ILE A 161 -9.34 -5.44 9.80
C ILE A 161 -9.58 -4.28 8.83
N HIS A 162 -8.59 -3.41 8.65
CA HIS A 162 -8.78 -2.13 7.98
C HIS A 162 -8.39 -2.14 6.51
N ILE A 163 -7.48 -3.02 6.11
CA ILE A 163 -6.93 -3.03 4.75
C ILE A 163 -7.50 -4.22 3.97
N LEU A 164 -7.49 -5.40 4.58
CA LEU A 164 -8.03 -6.63 4.00
C LEU A 164 -9.52 -6.83 4.29
N GLY A 165 -10.01 -6.26 5.40
CA GLY A 165 -11.42 -6.26 5.75
C GLY A 165 -12.19 -5.24 4.92
N GLU A 166 -13.34 -5.62 4.38
CA GLU A 166 -14.18 -4.81 3.46
C GLU A 166 -14.87 -3.60 4.12
N THR A 167 -14.28 -3.01 5.17
CA THR A 167 -14.88 -1.88 5.92
C THR A 167 -14.59 -0.52 5.28
N ASP A 168 -13.33 -0.22 4.96
CA ASP A 168 -12.90 0.97 4.21
C ASP A 168 -11.62 0.67 3.43
N ARG A 169 -11.76 0.43 2.12
CA ARG A 169 -10.64 0.02 1.24
C ARG A 169 -9.68 1.16 0.88
N THR A 170 -9.80 2.32 1.53
CA THR A 170 -8.93 3.48 1.32
C THR A 170 -8.32 4.02 2.62
N ALA A 171 -8.67 3.44 3.77
CA ALA A 171 -8.17 3.90 5.06
C ALA A 171 -6.73 3.45 5.29
N PRO A 172 -5.83 4.33 5.77
CA PRO A 172 -4.57 3.88 6.31
C PRO A 172 -4.75 3.21 7.68
N ALA A 173 -3.89 2.25 7.99
CA ALA A 173 -3.75 1.63 9.29
C ALA A 173 -2.48 2.15 9.97
N THR A 174 -2.62 2.87 11.09
CA THR A 174 -1.48 3.37 11.86
C THR A 174 -1.26 2.50 13.09
N LEU A 175 -0.05 2.00 13.25
CA LEU A 175 0.40 1.43 14.52
C LEU A 175 1.12 2.53 15.32
N ALA A 176 0.69 2.77 16.55
CA ALA A 176 1.33 3.69 17.47
C ALA A 176 1.83 2.95 18.71
N ASP A 177 2.86 3.52 19.35
CA ASP A 177 3.29 3.06 20.67
C ASP A 177 2.39 3.59 21.80
N ASP A 178 2.72 3.21 23.04
CA ASP A 178 1.97 3.58 24.25
C ASP A 178 1.93 5.10 24.51
N GLY A 179 2.76 5.88 23.81
CA GLY A 179 2.82 7.34 23.88
C GLY A 179 2.18 8.04 22.68
N ASP A 180 1.34 7.33 21.90
CA ASP A 180 0.68 7.82 20.68
C ASP A 180 1.67 8.26 19.58
N ARG A 181 2.89 7.71 19.58
CA ARG A 181 3.85 7.94 18.50
C ARG A 181 3.61 6.92 17.39
N PRO A 182 3.27 7.34 16.17
CA PRO A 182 2.99 6.43 15.06
C PRO A 182 4.29 5.77 14.58
N LEU A 183 4.47 4.48 14.91
CA LEU A 183 5.67 3.71 14.60
C LEU A 183 5.72 3.30 13.14
N ALA A 184 4.58 2.91 12.56
CA ALA A 184 4.42 2.48 11.19
C ALA A 184 3.03 2.89 10.67
N VAL A 185 2.95 3.14 9.36
CA VAL A 185 1.69 3.38 8.66
C VAL A 185 1.61 2.40 7.49
N ALA A 186 0.49 1.69 7.40
CA ALA A 186 0.13 0.82 6.31
C ALA A 186 -1.05 1.41 5.52
N PHE A 187 -1.14 1.08 4.24
CA PHE A 187 -2.21 1.53 3.35
C PHE A 187 -2.48 0.50 2.25
N PRO A 188 -3.71 0.44 1.72
CA PRO A 188 -4.04 -0.39 0.56
C PRO A 188 -3.14 -0.04 -0.63
N SER A 189 -2.77 -1.04 -1.42
CA SER A 189 -1.82 -0.90 -2.54
C SER A 189 -2.49 -0.81 -3.91
N GLY A 190 -3.49 0.05 -4.04
CA GLY A 190 -4.24 0.19 -5.30
C GLY A 190 -4.97 -1.09 -5.67
N SER A 191 -4.55 -1.74 -6.76
CA SER A 191 -5.11 -3.00 -7.26
C SER A 191 -4.66 -4.24 -6.45
N GLY A 192 -3.74 -4.07 -5.50
CA GLY A 192 -3.31 -5.12 -4.57
C GLY A 192 -1.88 -5.57 -4.83
N ASP A 193 -1.66 -6.87 -4.94
CA ASP A 193 -0.33 -7.46 -5.07
C ASP A 193 0.41 -6.94 -6.31
N GLY A 194 1.72 -6.70 -6.16
CA GLY A 194 2.51 -6.09 -7.21
C GLY A 194 3.92 -5.74 -6.76
N HIS A 195 4.59 -4.90 -7.54
CA HIS A 195 5.92 -4.40 -7.21
C HIS A 195 5.93 -2.90 -7.45
N TYR A 196 6.14 -2.11 -6.39
CA TYR A 196 5.83 -0.69 -6.45
C TYR A 196 7.06 0.17 -6.20
N PRO A 197 7.37 1.13 -7.10
CA PRO A 197 8.49 2.04 -6.90
C PRO A 197 8.16 3.08 -5.84
N THR A 198 9.20 3.51 -5.13
CA THR A 198 9.16 4.72 -4.32
C THR A 198 10.04 5.79 -4.95
N TRP A 199 9.53 7.02 -4.97
CA TRP A 199 10.17 8.20 -5.52
C TRP A 199 10.47 9.21 -4.42
N VAL A 200 11.55 9.96 -4.59
CA VAL A 200 11.90 11.11 -3.76
C VAL A 200 11.59 12.38 -4.55
N GLY A 201 10.69 13.18 -4.02
CA GLY A 201 10.46 14.54 -4.51
C GLY A 201 11.47 15.49 -3.88
N ARG A 202 12.16 16.30 -4.68
CA ARG A 202 13.10 17.32 -4.21
C ARG A 202 12.54 18.72 -4.46
N THR A 203 12.65 19.59 -3.47
CA THR A 203 12.37 21.02 -3.60
C THR A 203 13.29 21.69 -4.64
N ALA A 204 13.01 22.94 -5.01
CA ALA A 204 13.88 23.72 -5.90
C ALA A 204 15.31 23.88 -5.36
N ASP A 205 15.49 23.84 -4.05
CA ASP A 205 16.79 23.92 -3.38
C ASP A 205 17.50 22.55 -3.25
N GLY A 206 16.88 21.48 -3.76
CA GLY A 206 17.42 20.12 -3.75
C GLY A 206 17.16 19.32 -2.47
N GLU A 207 16.50 19.92 -1.47
CA GLU A 207 16.09 19.25 -0.23
C GLU A 207 14.96 18.24 -0.47
N VAL A 208 14.90 17.17 0.32
CA VAL A 208 13.81 16.18 0.25
C VAL A 208 12.48 16.83 0.67
N ALA A 209 11.52 16.86 -0.24
CA ALA A 209 10.16 17.33 -0.01
C ALA A 209 9.23 16.20 0.46
N CYS A 210 9.36 15.02 -0.14
CA CYS A 210 8.55 13.86 0.20
C CYS A 210 9.16 12.55 -0.30
N PHE A 211 8.67 11.44 0.25
CA PHE A 211 8.75 10.11 -0.37
C PHE A 211 7.37 9.73 -0.88
N LEU A 212 7.29 9.13 -2.07
CA LEU A 212 6.03 8.74 -2.68
C LEU A 212 6.11 7.31 -3.22
N THR A 213 5.29 6.40 -2.72
CA THR A 213 5.06 5.11 -3.39
C THR A 213 3.97 5.31 -4.44
N ASP A 214 4.27 4.94 -5.68
CA ASP A 214 3.31 4.94 -6.79
C ASP A 214 2.76 3.52 -6.97
N PHE A 215 1.43 3.36 -6.88
CA PHE A 215 0.74 2.08 -7.08
C PHE A 215 0.34 1.84 -8.53
N CYS A 216 0.81 2.68 -9.46
CA CYS A 216 0.62 2.52 -10.89
C CYS A 216 -0.86 2.52 -11.33
N ILE A 217 -1.77 3.06 -10.52
CA ILE A 217 -3.19 3.19 -10.90
C ILE A 217 -3.39 4.28 -11.95
N LEU A 218 -2.71 5.42 -11.78
CA LEU A 218 -2.81 6.57 -12.69
C LEU A 218 -1.60 6.69 -13.63
N THR A 219 -0.52 5.96 -13.35
CA THR A 219 0.70 5.97 -14.15
C THR A 219 0.91 4.67 -14.93
N GLY A 220 0.13 3.63 -14.66
CA GLY A 220 0.24 2.34 -15.35
C GLY A 220 -0.36 2.40 -16.75
N ASP A 221 0.32 1.80 -17.71
CA ASP A 221 -0.23 1.50 -19.02
C ASP A 221 -1.18 0.30 -18.82
N GLY A 222 -2.50 0.53 -18.79
CA GLY A 222 -3.53 -0.38 -18.25
C GLY A 222 -3.74 -1.74 -18.95
N ASP A 223 -2.70 -2.55 -19.09
CA ASP A 223 -2.67 -3.85 -19.77
C ASP A 223 -2.43 -5.03 -18.80
N SER A 224 -2.85 -4.93 -17.54
CA SER A 224 -3.08 -6.13 -16.72
C SER A 224 -4.31 -6.86 -17.28
N GLU A 225 -4.08 -7.87 -18.13
CA GLU A 225 -5.11 -8.77 -18.71
C GLU A 225 -5.96 -9.53 -17.65
N ASN A 226 -5.76 -9.30 -16.35
CA ASN A 226 -6.48 -9.96 -15.26
C ASN A 226 -7.34 -9.02 -14.37
N ASP A 227 -7.43 -7.71 -14.68
CA ASP A 227 -8.36 -6.84 -13.97
C ASP A 227 -9.76 -6.94 -14.59
N GLU A 228 -10.43 -8.07 -14.35
CA GLU A 228 -11.88 -8.11 -14.31
C GLU A 228 -12.29 -7.43 -13.00
N PRO A 229 -13.03 -6.29 -13.02
CA PRO A 229 -13.62 -5.80 -11.79
C PRO A 229 -14.50 -6.93 -11.23
N PRO A 230 -14.49 -7.21 -9.91
CA PRO A 230 -15.34 -8.24 -9.36
C PRO A 230 -16.77 -7.94 -9.79
N SER A 231 -17.32 -8.80 -10.63
CA SER A 231 -18.66 -8.67 -11.15
C SER A 231 -19.58 -8.51 -9.94
N GLY A 232 -20.22 -7.34 -9.86
CA GLY A 232 -21.30 -7.12 -8.92
C GLY A 232 -22.29 -8.25 -9.15
N ASN A 233 -22.41 -9.16 -8.18
CA ASN A 233 -23.43 -10.19 -8.23
C ASN A 233 -24.77 -9.47 -8.34
N GLY A 234 -25.32 -9.44 -9.56
CA GLY A 234 -26.70 -9.12 -9.80
C GLY A 234 -27.59 -9.97 -8.88
N PRO A 235 -28.80 -9.51 -8.57
CA PRO A 235 -29.64 -10.14 -7.56
C PRO A 235 -29.78 -11.63 -7.85
N ILE A 236 -29.42 -12.45 -6.86
CA ILE A 236 -29.67 -13.89 -6.89
C ILE A 236 -31.17 -14.08 -7.10
N SER A 237 -31.55 -14.54 -8.29
CA SER A 237 -32.90 -15.01 -8.58
C SER A 237 -33.21 -16.19 -7.66
N VAL A 238 -33.96 -15.92 -6.60
CA VAL A 238 -34.55 -16.95 -5.76
C VAL A 238 -35.71 -17.56 -6.55
N PRO A 239 -35.76 -18.88 -6.80
CA PRO A 239 -36.96 -19.50 -7.32
C PRO A 239 -38.07 -19.35 -6.28
N GLU A 240 -39.21 -18.79 -6.68
CA GLU A 240 -40.42 -18.82 -5.89
C GLU A 240 -40.81 -20.28 -5.64
N ASP A 241 -40.73 -20.72 -4.39
CA ASP A 241 -41.67 -21.72 -3.91
C ASP A 241 -42.18 -21.38 -2.50
N SER A 242 -43.49 -21.40 -2.46
CA SER A 242 -44.41 -21.05 -1.41
C SER A 242 -44.35 -22.00 -0.22
N THR A 243 -44.13 -21.49 1.00
CA THR A 243 -44.97 -21.64 2.21
C THR A 243 -44.18 -21.26 3.47
N THR A 244 -44.59 -20.17 4.11
CA THR A 244 -44.12 -19.76 5.44
C THR A 244 -44.93 -20.47 6.54
N PRO A 245 -44.30 -21.17 7.50
CA PRO A 245 -44.90 -21.41 8.80
C PRO A 245 -44.37 -20.41 9.84
N PRO A 246 -45.13 -20.11 10.92
CA PRO A 246 -44.84 -18.99 11.81
C PRO A 246 -43.66 -19.29 12.76
N ARG A 247 -42.93 -18.23 13.13
CA ARG A 247 -41.84 -18.25 14.13
C ARG A 247 -42.37 -18.61 15.53
N PRO A 248 -41.70 -19.48 16.30
CA PRO A 248 -41.90 -19.58 17.75
C PRO A 248 -40.98 -18.60 18.51
N PRO A 249 -41.32 -18.26 19.78
CA PRO A 249 -40.65 -17.21 20.53
C PRO A 249 -39.33 -17.68 21.17
N TYR A 250 -38.45 -16.70 21.35
CA TYR A 250 -37.21 -16.66 22.15
C TYR A 250 -37.10 -17.70 23.29
N ALA A 251 -36.05 -18.53 23.27
CA ALA A 251 -35.37 -19.01 24.49
C ALA A 251 -34.04 -19.76 24.22
N ALA A 252 -33.06 -19.43 25.06
CA ALA A 252 -31.90 -20.22 25.52
C ALA A 252 -30.61 -20.31 24.66
N ARG A 253 -29.51 -19.93 25.33
CA ARG A 253 -28.09 -19.96 24.93
C ARG A 253 -27.60 -21.35 24.48
N PRO A 254 -26.64 -21.45 23.53
CA PRO A 254 -25.86 -22.66 23.34
C PRO A 254 -24.64 -22.74 24.27
N GLN A 255 -24.41 -23.95 24.81
CA GLN A 255 -23.23 -24.40 25.55
C GLN A 255 -22.04 -24.69 24.60
N PRO A 256 -20.78 -24.72 25.06
CA PRO A 256 -19.61 -24.80 24.20
C PRO A 256 -19.39 -26.22 23.63
N LEU A 257 -18.92 -26.29 22.37
CA LEU A 257 -18.49 -27.53 21.71
C LEU A 257 -17.03 -27.86 22.09
N SER A 258 -16.78 -29.14 22.38
CA SER A 258 -15.47 -29.71 22.72
C SER A 258 -14.48 -29.71 21.54
N PRO A 259 -13.15 -29.70 21.80
CA PRO A 259 -12.13 -29.46 20.79
C PRO A 259 -11.85 -30.68 19.90
N VAL A 260 -11.79 -30.45 18.58
CA VAL A 260 -11.29 -31.42 17.60
C VAL A 260 -9.77 -31.35 17.54
N GLN A 261 -9.10 -32.48 17.80
CA GLN A 261 -7.66 -32.65 17.62
C GLN A 261 -7.27 -32.51 16.14
N ARG A 262 -6.29 -31.66 15.83
CA ARG A 262 -5.55 -31.68 14.55
C ARG A 262 -4.12 -32.13 14.81
N SER A 263 -3.67 -33.14 14.06
CA SER A 263 -2.29 -33.63 14.05
C SER A 263 -1.34 -32.63 13.36
N PRO A 264 -0.04 -32.58 13.74
CA PRO A 264 0.90 -31.59 13.25
C PRO A 264 1.42 -31.93 11.85
N VAL A 265 1.33 -30.97 10.92
CA VAL A 265 2.01 -31.02 9.63
C VAL A 265 3.43 -30.49 9.82
N ARG A 266 4.43 -31.29 9.47
CA ARG A 266 5.85 -30.89 9.43
C ARG A 266 6.09 -29.86 8.32
N PRO A 267 6.94 -28.83 8.53
CA PRO A 267 7.32 -27.92 7.46
C PRO A 267 8.35 -28.61 6.52
N PRO A 268 8.26 -28.40 5.19
CA PRO A 268 9.33 -28.78 4.29
C PRO A 268 10.52 -27.85 4.48
N THR A 269 11.70 -28.48 4.52
CA THR A 269 13.01 -27.85 4.68
C THR A 269 13.47 -27.32 3.32
N GLY A 270 13.82 -26.04 3.27
CA GLY A 270 14.36 -25.40 2.06
C GLY A 270 14.52 -23.90 2.29
N ILE A 271 15.61 -23.52 2.96
CA ILE A 271 15.97 -22.12 3.21
C ILE A 271 16.40 -21.52 1.87
N ALA A 272 15.55 -20.69 1.28
CA ALA A 272 15.99 -19.60 0.42
C ALA A 272 16.43 -18.44 1.32
N SER A 273 17.54 -17.78 0.98
CA SER A 273 18.04 -16.59 1.67
C SER A 273 16.93 -15.58 1.97
N PRO A 274 16.96 -14.88 3.13
CA PRO A 274 16.02 -13.79 3.37
C PRO A 274 16.19 -12.73 2.28
N ALA A 275 15.08 -12.42 1.63
CA ALA A 275 14.97 -11.61 0.44
C ALA A 275 15.46 -10.18 0.66
N THR A 276 16.24 -9.68 -0.30
CA THR A 276 16.52 -8.25 -0.44
C THR A 276 15.20 -7.52 -0.70
N PRO A 277 14.77 -6.56 0.15
CA PRO A 277 13.39 -6.06 0.11
C PRO A 277 13.11 -5.09 -1.03
N ASN A 278 14.13 -4.56 -1.70
CA ASN A 278 13.96 -3.81 -2.95
C ASN A 278 14.69 -4.52 -4.09
N ILE A 279 13.94 -4.99 -5.09
CA ILE A 279 14.47 -5.68 -6.27
C ILE A 279 14.14 -4.90 -7.54
N ARG A 280 14.93 -5.15 -8.60
CA ARG A 280 14.72 -4.63 -9.95
C ARG A 280 13.48 -5.31 -10.56
N ALA A 281 12.52 -4.53 -11.01
CA ALA A 281 11.31 -4.97 -11.71
C ALA A 281 11.15 -4.22 -13.03
N ARG A 282 10.19 -4.65 -13.85
CA ARG A 282 9.84 -4.04 -15.14
C ARG A 282 8.37 -3.62 -15.14
N ARG A 283 8.04 -2.54 -15.85
CA ARG A 283 6.66 -2.27 -16.27
C ARG A 283 6.27 -3.28 -17.37
N SER A 284 5.01 -3.70 -17.40
CA SER A 284 4.50 -4.53 -18.49
C SER A 284 4.61 -3.77 -19.80
N PRO A 285 5.06 -4.40 -20.91
CA PRO A 285 5.17 -3.72 -22.19
C PRO A 285 3.78 -3.32 -22.73
N SER A 286 3.70 -2.14 -23.33
CA SER A 286 2.53 -1.70 -24.10
C SER A 286 2.27 -2.66 -25.26
N SER A 287 1.02 -3.06 -25.46
CA SER A 287 0.60 -3.92 -26.56
C SER A 287 0.73 -3.28 -27.96
N ASP A 288 1.22 -2.05 -28.08
CA ASP A 288 1.38 -1.31 -29.35
C ASP A 288 2.75 -1.55 -30.03
N GLU A 289 3.17 -2.82 -30.13
CA GLU A 289 4.12 -3.28 -31.15
C GLU A 289 3.73 -4.69 -31.63
N THR A 290 2.75 -4.78 -32.55
CA THR A 290 2.74 -5.82 -33.61
C THR A 290 1.85 -5.47 -34.80
#